data_AF-A0A101UAT3-F1
#
_entry.id   AF-A0A101UAT3-F1
#
_cell.length_a   1.000
_cell.length_b   1.000
_cell.length_c   1.000
_cell.angle_alpha   90.00
_cell.angle_beta   90.00
_cell.angle_gamma   90.00
#
_symmetry.space_group_name_H-M   'P 1'
#
loop_
_entity.id
_entity.type
_entity.pdbx_description
1 polymer ?
#
loop_
_entity_poly.entity_id
_entity_poly.type
_entity_poly.pdbx_seq_one_letter_code
_entity_poly.pdbx_strand_id
1 'polypeptide(L)'
;MWQFRVQGAMVTATQVGRGDLGVGLARLIHINALACDLNRVVDYRTKQLEVRLLASYLDAPSAGAPLQVDHRAFVASSRHIRGFVTESSGLGMLTAASEALFAWDNAAHALHSFDALPGGMLSGYQSGGVRPDLLFHLPGGRVAGEARGRHRRAKTLLPTRPLAEQKRRLQELALWSASHRDHAYFMSWVWIGRSGVAVDIFLSQDQRWDGALDARWKRQSAGDQWRFPVEEDPLGQMPDGDPEPPPATPSTTDALQLVMSVPVAAPTPPRADPLSRTGRMVQRLYDTAPELDAELADIPLRGTWVPADALGPAQYEVLLAVLAEQPPPQAGVRERLARAEGRFDACLDGRLLTVVRSAAQPPPAWQDLEQVLLSPA
;
A
#
# COMPACT_ATOMS: atom_id res chain seq x y z
N MET A 1 -15.02 -9.30 3.40
CA MET A 1 -13.96 -10.05 4.10
C MET A 1 -14.20 -11.53 3.90
N TRP A 2 -13.14 -12.25 3.53
CA TRP A 2 -13.15 -13.65 3.16
C TRP A 2 -12.09 -14.38 3.96
N GLN A 3 -12.43 -15.52 4.58
CA GLN A 3 -11.44 -16.48 5.06
C GLN A 3 -11.23 -17.54 3.99
N PHE A 4 -10.00 -17.78 3.60
CA PHE A 4 -9.68 -18.77 2.57
C PHE A 4 -8.79 -19.88 3.13
N ARG A 5 -8.98 -21.09 2.61
CA ARG A 5 -8.17 -22.27 2.92
C ARG A 5 -7.86 -23.02 1.64
N VAL A 6 -6.64 -23.53 1.54
CA VAL A 6 -6.23 -24.49 0.52
C VAL A 6 -6.28 -25.90 1.13
N GLN A 7 -7.01 -26.82 0.51
CA GLN A 7 -7.16 -28.21 0.93
C GLN A 7 -6.92 -29.14 -0.26
N GLY A 8 -5.72 -29.72 -0.35
CA GLY A 8 -5.30 -30.49 -1.51
C GLY A 8 -5.44 -29.67 -2.79
N ALA A 9 -6.15 -30.22 -3.79
CA ALA A 9 -6.38 -29.56 -5.08
C ALA A 9 -7.55 -28.56 -5.09
N MET A 10 -8.10 -28.16 -3.94
CA MET A 10 -9.25 -27.26 -3.87
C MET A 10 -9.00 -26.08 -2.93
N VAL A 11 -9.39 -24.89 -3.37
CA VAL A 11 -9.43 -23.68 -2.54
C VAL A 11 -10.87 -23.37 -2.17
N THR A 12 -11.11 -23.12 -0.89
CA THR A 12 -12.41 -22.66 -0.37
C THR A 12 -12.23 -21.29 0.28
N ALA A 13 -12.96 -20.29 -0.21
CA ALA A 13 -13.05 -18.97 0.42
C ALA A 13 -14.48 -18.74 0.91
N THR A 14 -14.64 -18.47 2.19
CA THR A 14 -15.93 -18.23 2.84
C THR A 14 -16.00 -16.78 3.25
N GLN A 15 -17.07 -16.09 2.88
CA GLN A 15 -17.32 -14.74 3.36
C GLN A 15 -17.58 -14.83 4.86
N VAL A 16 -16.85 -14.03 5.63
CA VAL A 16 -16.96 -14.00 7.10
C VAL A 16 -17.40 -12.64 7.61
N GLY A 17 -17.50 -11.66 6.72
CA GLY A 17 -17.96 -10.33 7.09
C GLY A 17 -18.04 -9.37 5.91
N ARG A 18 -18.86 -8.34 6.11
CA ARG A 18 -19.00 -7.18 5.26
C ARG A 18 -19.16 -5.96 6.16
N GLY A 19 -18.92 -4.77 5.63
CA GLY A 19 -19.06 -3.53 6.38
C GLY A 19 -18.25 -2.42 5.75
N ASP A 20 -18.37 -1.23 6.32
CA ASP A 20 -17.70 -0.03 5.84
C ASP A 20 -16.32 0.09 6.47
N LEU A 21 -15.29 0.19 5.64
CA LEU A 21 -13.92 0.44 6.06
C LEU A 21 -13.71 1.95 6.13
N GLY A 22 -13.46 2.47 7.33
CA GLY A 22 -13.10 3.87 7.51
C GLY A 22 -11.71 4.13 6.93
N VAL A 23 -11.63 4.98 5.92
CA VAL A 23 -10.35 5.37 5.31
C VAL A 23 -10.26 6.89 5.28
N GLY A 24 -9.12 7.43 5.75
CA GLY A 24 -8.75 8.83 5.51
C GLY A 24 -8.02 8.98 4.20
N LEU A 25 -8.36 10.02 3.45
CA LEU A 25 -7.65 10.36 2.21
C LEU A 25 -6.21 10.78 2.54
N ALA A 26 -6.00 11.53 3.63
CA ALA A 26 -4.65 11.90 4.09
C ALA A 26 -3.85 10.65 4.47
N ARG A 27 -4.44 9.71 5.21
CA ARG A 27 -3.78 8.45 5.58
C ARG A 27 -3.43 7.60 4.37
N LEU A 28 -4.35 7.46 3.41
CA LEU A 28 -4.12 6.73 2.16
C LEU A 28 -2.96 7.34 1.37
N ILE A 29 -2.96 8.67 1.20
CA ILE A 29 -1.90 9.40 0.50
C ILE A 29 -0.57 9.26 1.24
N HIS A 30 -0.60 9.38 2.56
CA HIS A 30 0.57 9.31 3.43
C HIS A 30 1.31 7.97 3.29
N ILE A 31 0.59 6.85 3.31
CA ILE A 31 1.19 5.52 3.11
C ILE A 31 1.86 5.39 1.74
N ASN A 32 1.29 6.00 0.70
CA ASN A 32 1.90 6.02 -0.64
C ASN A 32 3.12 6.93 -0.72
N ALA A 33 3.11 8.06 0.01
CA ALA A 33 4.28 8.91 0.15
C ALA A 33 5.44 8.17 0.84
N LEU A 34 5.14 7.25 1.76
CA LEU A 34 6.12 6.37 2.41
C LEU A 34 6.51 5.14 1.58
N ALA A 35 5.73 4.76 0.57
CA ALA A 35 6.03 3.61 -0.28
C ALA A 35 7.28 3.87 -1.13
N CYS A 36 8.31 3.03 -0.93
CA CYS A 36 9.62 3.17 -1.57
C CYS A 36 9.74 2.29 -2.83
N ASP A 37 10.12 2.87 -3.97
CA ASP A 37 10.92 2.15 -4.96
C ASP A 37 12.40 2.36 -4.62
N LEU A 38 13.00 1.37 -3.97
CA LEU A 38 14.35 1.46 -3.39
C LEU A 38 15.47 1.48 -4.43
N ASN A 39 15.13 1.23 -5.70
CA ASN A 39 16.09 1.31 -6.80
C ASN A 39 16.18 2.72 -7.38
N ARG A 40 15.35 3.67 -6.89
CA ARG A 40 15.28 5.03 -7.42
C ARG A 40 15.57 6.06 -6.35
N VAL A 41 16.21 7.14 -6.79
CA VAL A 41 16.30 8.38 -6.03
C VAL A 41 14.89 8.96 -5.92
N VAL A 42 14.31 8.90 -4.73
CA VAL A 42 13.04 9.56 -4.42
C VAL A 42 13.35 10.96 -3.89
N ASP A 43 13.02 11.99 -4.68
CA ASP A 43 13.06 13.38 -4.24
C ASP A 43 11.66 13.86 -3.82
N TYR A 44 11.61 14.96 -3.06
CA TYR A 44 10.36 15.54 -2.58
C TYR A 44 9.40 15.88 -3.74
N ARG A 45 9.93 16.40 -4.84
CA ARG A 45 9.12 16.81 -6.01
C ARG A 45 8.40 15.62 -6.65
N THR A 46 9.05 14.47 -6.77
CA THR A 46 8.44 13.25 -7.30
C THR A 46 7.31 12.80 -6.40
N LYS A 47 7.51 12.76 -5.07
CA LYS A 47 6.44 12.42 -4.13
C LYS A 47 5.30 13.42 -4.17
N GLN A 48 5.58 14.71 -4.28
CA GLN A 48 4.55 15.73 -4.44
C GLN A 48 3.72 15.49 -5.72
N LEU A 49 4.34 15.12 -6.85
CA LEU A 49 3.63 14.82 -8.10
C LEU A 49 2.79 13.54 -7.99
N GLU A 50 3.30 12.49 -7.35
CA GLU A 50 2.56 11.25 -7.07
C GLU A 50 1.33 11.51 -6.21
N VAL A 51 1.50 12.28 -5.13
CA VAL A 51 0.43 12.70 -4.22
C VAL A 51 -0.61 13.55 -4.95
N ARG A 52 -0.17 14.56 -5.72
CA ARG A 52 -1.05 15.39 -6.56
C ARG A 52 -1.87 14.54 -7.52
N LEU A 53 -1.21 13.61 -8.22
CA LEU A 53 -1.87 12.74 -9.19
C LEU A 53 -2.92 11.87 -8.50
N LEU A 54 -2.56 11.18 -7.42
CA LEU A 54 -3.46 10.31 -6.68
C LEU A 54 -4.68 11.08 -6.14
N ALA A 55 -4.44 12.22 -5.48
CA ALA A 55 -5.49 13.07 -4.92
C ALA A 55 -6.40 13.69 -5.99
N SER A 56 -5.94 13.82 -7.24
CA SER A 56 -6.78 14.33 -8.33
C SER A 56 -7.83 13.33 -8.78
N TYR A 57 -7.60 12.01 -8.61
CA TYR A 57 -8.57 10.97 -8.99
C TYR A 57 -9.50 10.58 -7.86
N LEU A 58 -9.04 10.67 -6.61
CA LEU A 58 -9.77 10.21 -5.43
C LEU A 58 -10.65 11.33 -4.88
N ASP A 59 -11.88 10.99 -4.51
CA ASP A 59 -12.83 11.94 -3.93
C ASP A 59 -13.46 11.36 -2.66
N ALA A 60 -13.49 12.15 -1.59
CA ALA A 60 -14.11 11.83 -0.31
C ALA A 60 -15.07 12.97 0.08
N PRO A 61 -16.25 13.04 -0.56
CA PRO A 61 -17.08 14.26 -0.60
C PRO A 61 -17.60 14.70 0.78
N SER A 62 -17.64 13.81 1.76
CA SER A 62 -17.92 14.16 3.16
C SER A 62 -17.37 13.11 4.12
N ALA A 63 -17.24 13.49 5.39
CA ALA A 63 -16.81 12.57 6.44
C ALA A 63 -17.76 11.37 6.52
N GLY A 64 -17.20 10.16 6.35
CA GLY A 64 -17.97 8.91 6.36
C GLY A 64 -18.60 8.53 5.02
N ALA A 65 -18.53 9.37 3.99
CA ALA A 65 -18.92 8.98 2.65
C ALA A 65 -17.95 7.93 2.07
N PRO A 66 -18.44 6.99 1.24
CA PRO A 66 -17.59 6.05 0.54
C PRO A 66 -16.63 6.79 -0.40
N LEU A 67 -15.36 6.35 -0.42
CA LEU A 67 -14.37 6.86 -1.36
C LEU A 67 -14.86 6.69 -2.79
N GLN A 68 -14.86 7.79 -3.53
CA GLN A 68 -15.21 7.86 -4.94
C GLN A 68 -13.96 8.03 -5.80
N VAL A 69 -14.12 7.79 -7.09
CA VAL A 69 -13.11 8.08 -8.11
C VAL A 69 -13.79 8.85 -9.24
N ASP A 70 -13.12 9.84 -9.82
CA ASP A 70 -13.53 10.39 -11.12
C ASP A 70 -13.38 9.31 -12.19
N HIS A 71 -14.42 8.49 -12.32
CA HIS A 71 -14.41 7.30 -13.16
C HIS A 71 -14.24 7.65 -14.64
N ARG A 72 -14.79 8.79 -15.08
CA ARG A 72 -14.69 9.23 -16.47
C ARG A 72 -13.25 9.57 -16.80
N ALA A 73 -12.61 10.40 -16.00
CA ALA A 73 -11.21 10.75 -16.18
C ALA A 73 -10.30 9.52 -16.01
N PHE A 74 -10.58 8.67 -15.01
CA PHE A 74 -9.83 7.45 -14.76
C PHE A 74 -9.84 6.51 -15.97
N VAL A 75 -11.00 6.25 -16.58
CA VAL A 75 -11.10 5.40 -17.77
C VAL A 75 -10.41 6.03 -18.98
N ALA A 76 -10.48 7.35 -19.14
CA ALA A 76 -9.81 8.08 -20.23
C ALA A 76 -8.28 8.14 -20.09
N SER A 77 -7.74 7.79 -18.92
CA SER A 77 -6.31 7.90 -18.64
C SER A 77 -5.46 6.81 -19.29
N SER A 78 -4.15 6.99 -19.32
CA SER A 78 -3.22 5.96 -19.79
C SER A 78 -3.26 4.71 -18.89
N ARG A 79 -2.81 3.57 -19.42
CA ARG A 79 -2.68 2.34 -18.61
C ARG A 79 -1.78 2.55 -17.39
N HIS A 80 -0.72 3.33 -17.53
CA HIS A 80 0.23 3.61 -16.46
C HIS A 80 -0.40 4.41 -15.31
N ILE A 81 -1.16 5.47 -15.61
CA ILE A 81 -1.83 6.27 -14.57
C ILE A 81 -2.91 5.43 -13.86
N ARG A 82 -3.71 4.68 -14.62
CA ARG A 82 -4.69 3.77 -14.01
C ARG A 82 -4.02 2.73 -13.12
N GLY A 83 -2.90 2.15 -13.56
CA GLY A 83 -2.10 1.22 -12.78
C GLY A 83 -1.65 1.85 -11.46
N PHE A 84 -0.98 3.00 -11.55
CA PHE A 84 -0.52 3.76 -10.39
C PHE A 84 -1.64 4.06 -9.39
N VAL A 85 -2.74 4.70 -9.82
CA VAL A 85 -3.86 5.05 -8.92
C VAL A 85 -4.45 3.81 -8.26
N THR A 86 -4.55 2.71 -9.02
CA THR A 86 -5.12 1.44 -8.55
C THR A 86 -4.22 0.74 -7.55
N GLU A 87 -2.91 0.69 -7.82
CA GLU A 87 -1.90 0.09 -6.95
C GLU A 87 -1.73 0.90 -5.66
N SER A 88 -1.64 2.23 -5.78
CA SER A 88 -1.55 3.15 -4.65
C SER A 88 -2.79 3.07 -3.75
N SER A 89 -3.98 2.97 -4.34
CA SER A 89 -5.21 2.74 -3.57
C SER A 89 -5.19 1.37 -2.89
N GLY A 90 -4.67 0.34 -3.57
CA GLY A 90 -4.43 -0.99 -3.01
C GLY A 90 -3.64 -0.97 -1.72
N LEU A 91 -2.50 -0.28 -1.73
CA LEU A 91 -1.58 -0.19 -0.60
C LEU A 91 -2.19 0.57 0.58
N GLY A 92 -2.88 1.68 0.32
CA GLY A 92 -3.60 2.43 1.34
C GLY A 92 -4.73 1.61 1.98
N MET A 93 -5.50 0.87 1.18
CA MET A 93 -6.57 -0.01 1.67
C MET A 93 -6.04 -1.20 2.46
N LEU A 94 -4.87 -1.74 2.09
CA LEU A 94 -4.19 -2.79 2.85
C LEU A 94 -3.85 -2.31 4.27
N THR A 95 -3.32 -1.10 4.38
CA THR A 95 -2.93 -0.51 5.66
C THR A 95 -4.15 -0.17 6.51
N ALA A 96 -5.17 0.47 5.93
CA ALA A 96 -6.42 0.75 6.63
C ALA A 96 -7.13 -0.54 7.10
N ALA A 97 -7.06 -1.62 6.32
CA ALA A 97 -7.55 -2.92 6.74
C ALA A 97 -6.74 -3.49 7.91
N SER A 98 -5.42 -3.30 7.94
CA SER A 98 -4.58 -3.72 9.06
C SER A 98 -4.96 -3.01 10.36
N GLU A 99 -5.14 -1.69 10.31
CA GLU A 99 -5.58 -0.85 11.44
C GLU A 99 -6.96 -1.33 11.93
N ALA A 100 -7.93 -1.46 11.01
CA ALA A 100 -9.31 -1.77 11.36
C ALA A 100 -9.59 -3.23 11.76
N LEU A 101 -8.80 -4.18 11.25
CA LEU A 101 -9.01 -5.61 11.47
C LEU A 101 -8.09 -6.20 12.52
N PHE A 102 -6.89 -5.65 12.71
CA PHE A 102 -5.87 -6.22 13.59
C PHE A 102 -5.43 -5.27 14.71
N ALA A 103 -6.07 -4.11 14.83
CA ALA A 103 -5.65 -3.04 15.72
C ALA A 103 -4.15 -2.73 15.58
N TRP A 104 -3.65 -2.83 14.33
CA TRP A 104 -2.28 -2.44 14.05
C TRP A 104 -2.13 -0.95 14.33
N ASP A 105 -1.12 -0.62 15.12
CA ASP A 105 -0.77 0.74 15.51
C ASP A 105 0.69 0.95 15.14
N ASN A 106 0.93 1.93 14.27
CA ASN A 106 2.26 2.25 13.76
C ASN A 106 3.21 2.78 14.84
N ALA A 107 2.67 3.36 15.93
CA ALA A 107 3.48 3.82 17.05
C ALA A 107 4.03 2.64 17.87
N ALA A 108 3.21 1.61 18.04
CA ALA A 108 3.57 0.42 18.81
C ALA A 108 4.22 -0.68 17.95
N HIS A 109 4.01 -0.65 16.63
CA HIS A 109 4.40 -1.75 15.76
C HIS A 109 4.94 -1.30 14.41
N ALA A 110 6.13 -1.80 14.09
CA ALA A 110 6.80 -1.49 12.84
C ALA A 110 6.04 -1.99 11.59
N LEU A 111 6.13 -1.20 10.52
CA LEU A 111 5.78 -1.57 9.16
C LEU A 111 7.03 -1.60 8.30
N HIS A 112 7.21 -2.67 7.52
CA HIS A 112 8.31 -2.76 6.57
C HIS A 112 7.78 -3.07 5.17
N SER A 113 8.35 -2.41 4.15
CA SER A 113 8.23 -2.91 2.78
C SER A 113 9.10 -4.14 2.62
N PHE A 114 8.58 -5.18 1.96
CA PHE A 114 9.34 -6.39 1.65
C PHE A 114 10.56 -6.12 0.77
N ASP A 115 10.49 -5.11 -0.10
CA ASP A 115 11.64 -4.69 -0.90
C ASP A 115 12.72 -4.01 -0.05
N ALA A 116 12.33 -3.48 1.12
CA ALA A 116 13.19 -2.71 2.03
C ALA A 116 13.64 -3.50 3.26
N LEU A 117 13.44 -4.82 3.33
CA LEU A 117 13.64 -5.55 4.58
C LEU A 117 15.08 -5.50 5.11
N PRO A 118 15.27 -5.53 6.45
CA PRO A 118 16.60 -5.52 7.04
C PRO A 118 17.39 -6.74 6.62
N GLY A 119 18.71 -6.63 6.44
CA GLY A 119 19.53 -7.74 5.95
C GLY A 119 19.35 -9.01 6.77
N GLY A 120 19.28 -8.88 8.10
CA GLY A 120 19.01 -9.99 9.03
C GLY A 120 17.56 -10.51 9.00
N MET A 121 16.61 -9.77 8.43
CA MET A 121 15.22 -10.19 8.26
C MET A 121 14.98 -10.79 6.87
N LEU A 122 15.69 -10.27 5.85
CA LEU A 122 15.63 -10.72 4.47
C LEU A 122 16.05 -12.19 4.33
N SER A 123 17.04 -12.64 5.10
CA SER A 123 17.46 -14.06 5.12
C SER A 123 16.32 -15.02 5.48
N GLY A 124 15.35 -14.57 6.27
CA GLY A 124 14.15 -15.34 6.61
C GLY A 124 13.10 -15.42 5.50
N TYR A 125 13.22 -14.63 4.44
CA TYR A 125 12.24 -14.54 3.33
C TYR A 125 12.86 -14.72 1.94
N GLN A 126 14.06 -15.30 1.87
CA GLN A 126 14.81 -15.46 0.62
C GLN A 126 14.32 -16.61 -0.27
N SER A 127 13.26 -17.34 0.11
CA SER A 127 12.77 -18.44 -0.74
C SER A 127 12.08 -17.88 -2.00
N GLY A 128 12.36 -18.51 -3.15
CA GLY A 128 11.82 -18.11 -4.44
C GLY A 128 10.29 -18.18 -4.48
N GLY A 129 9.68 -17.37 -5.35
CA GLY A 129 8.23 -17.27 -5.50
C GLY A 129 7.75 -15.83 -5.35
N VAL A 130 6.50 -15.70 -4.90
CA VAL A 130 5.87 -14.40 -4.74
C VAL A 130 6.43 -13.63 -3.56
N ARG A 131 6.68 -12.33 -3.76
CA ARG A 131 7.02 -11.39 -2.70
C ARG A 131 5.76 -10.60 -2.31
N PRO A 132 5.28 -10.68 -1.05
CA PRO A 132 4.25 -9.79 -0.52
C PRO A 132 4.74 -8.33 -0.52
N ASP A 133 3.83 -7.35 -0.41
CA ASP A 133 4.22 -5.93 -0.50
C ASP A 133 4.72 -5.38 0.85
N LEU A 134 4.01 -5.66 1.95
CA LEU A 134 4.28 -5.13 3.29
C LEU A 134 4.42 -6.24 4.35
N LEU A 135 5.21 -6.00 5.38
CA LEU A 135 5.34 -6.81 6.58
C LEU A 135 4.90 -5.99 7.80
N PHE A 136 3.75 -6.34 8.35
CA PHE A 136 3.18 -5.74 9.55
C PHE A 136 3.70 -6.48 10.78
N HIS A 137 4.11 -5.76 11.80
CA HIS A 137 4.34 -6.32 13.12
C HIS A 137 3.02 -6.19 13.90
N LEU A 138 2.44 -7.27 14.39
CA LEU A 138 1.25 -7.24 15.24
C LEU A 138 1.61 -7.78 16.63
N PRO A 139 0.77 -7.55 17.67
CA PRO A 139 0.99 -8.16 18.98
C PRO A 139 1.10 -9.69 18.91
N GLY A 140 0.34 -10.31 18.01
CA GLY A 140 0.31 -11.76 17.80
C GLY A 140 1.40 -12.30 16.87
N GLY A 141 2.34 -11.46 16.42
CA GLY A 141 3.41 -11.84 15.50
C GLY A 141 3.39 -11.07 14.18
N ARG A 142 4.34 -11.39 13.30
CA ARG A 142 4.47 -10.71 12.01
C ARG A 142 3.46 -11.24 11.00
N VAL A 143 2.96 -10.35 10.15
CA VAL A 143 1.97 -10.66 9.12
C VAL A 143 2.39 -10.02 7.80
N ALA A 144 2.45 -10.82 6.75
CA ALA A 144 2.66 -10.33 5.40
C ALA A 144 1.34 -9.80 4.80
N GLY A 145 1.38 -8.62 4.21
CA GLY A 145 0.28 -7.99 3.52
C GLY A 145 0.56 -7.89 2.03
N GLU A 146 -0.43 -8.29 1.25
CA GLU A 146 -0.43 -8.16 -0.21
C GLU A 146 -1.53 -7.18 -0.64
N ALA A 147 -1.17 -6.17 -1.42
CA ALA A 147 -2.07 -5.19 -1.98
C ALA A 147 -2.21 -5.37 -3.48
N ARG A 148 -3.43 -5.60 -3.95
CA ARG A 148 -3.75 -5.57 -5.38
C ARG A 148 -4.93 -4.66 -5.63
N GLY A 149 -4.98 -4.07 -6.80
CA GLY A 149 -6.11 -3.27 -7.22
C GLY A 149 -6.51 -3.59 -8.66
N ARG A 150 -7.80 -3.42 -8.96
CA ARG A 150 -8.34 -3.60 -10.30
C ARG A 150 -9.38 -2.54 -10.63
N HIS A 151 -9.33 -2.09 -11.87
CA HIS A 151 -10.43 -1.36 -12.49
C HIS A 151 -11.58 -2.31 -12.80
N ARG A 152 -12.81 -1.88 -12.53
CA ARG A 152 -14.03 -2.62 -12.86
C ARG A 152 -15.00 -1.78 -13.67
N ARG A 153 -15.40 -2.32 -14.82
CA ARG A 153 -16.45 -1.74 -15.71
C ARG A 153 -17.86 -2.22 -15.39
N ALA A 154 -17.99 -3.28 -14.58
CA ALA A 154 -19.27 -3.87 -14.22
C ALA A 154 -20.12 -2.89 -13.38
N LYS A 155 -21.45 -3.09 -13.38
CA LYS A 155 -22.39 -2.29 -12.60
C LYS A 155 -22.19 -2.45 -11.09
N THR A 156 -21.79 -3.63 -10.64
CA THR A 156 -21.42 -3.90 -9.25
C THR A 156 -19.92 -3.80 -9.08
N LEU A 157 -19.45 -3.32 -7.91
CA LEU A 157 -18.01 -3.22 -7.58
C LEU A 157 -17.43 -4.53 -7.11
N LEU A 158 -18.11 -5.25 -6.21
CA LEU A 158 -17.67 -6.55 -5.71
C LEU A 158 -18.12 -7.69 -6.63
N PRO A 159 -17.21 -8.60 -7.03
CA PRO A 159 -17.56 -9.66 -7.96
C PRO A 159 -18.40 -10.73 -7.26
N THR A 160 -19.28 -11.38 -8.01
CA THR A 160 -20.08 -12.52 -7.53
C THR A 160 -19.30 -13.83 -7.59
N ARG A 161 -18.19 -13.87 -8.33
CA ARG A 161 -17.28 -15.02 -8.48
C ARG A 161 -15.84 -14.53 -8.46
N PRO A 162 -14.89 -15.31 -7.91
CA PRO A 162 -13.49 -14.92 -7.89
C PRO A 162 -12.92 -14.86 -9.30
N LEU A 163 -12.12 -13.83 -9.60
CA LEU A 163 -11.40 -13.72 -10.87
C LEU A 163 -10.22 -14.71 -10.93
N ALA A 164 -9.83 -15.13 -12.14
CA ALA A 164 -8.66 -16.01 -12.33
C ALA A 164 -7.40 -15.44 -11.67
N GLU A 165 -7.14 -14.14 -11.84
CA GLU A 165 -5.99 -13.49 -11.19
C GLU A 165 -6.07 -13.48 -9.66
N GLN A 166 -7.28 -13.34 -9.09
CA GLN A 166 -7.46 -13.44 -7.63
C GLN A 166 -7.17 -14.85 -7.15
N LYS A 167 -7.66 -15.86 -7.86
CA LYS A 167 -7.42 -17.28 -7.55
C LYS A 167 -5.93 -17.60 -7.58
N ARG A 168 -5.27 -17.27 -8.68
CA ARG A 168 -3.83 -17.50 -8.86
C ARG A 168 -3.03 -16.80 -7.78
N ARG A 169 -3.35 -15.53 -7.47
CA ARG A 169 -2.60 -14.79 -6.45
C ARG A 169 -2.79 -15.35 -5.04
N LEU A 170 -4.00 -15.78 -4.68
CA LEU A 170 -4.25 -16.45 -3.40
C LEU A 170 -3.49 -17.77 -3.27
N GLN A 171 -3.37 -18.53 -4.37
CA GLN A 171 -2.60 -19.77 -4.42
C GLN A 171 -1.09 -19.49 -4.29
N GLU A 172 -0.58 -18.52 -5.03
CA GLU A 172 0.82 -18.08 -4.94
C GLU A 172 1.20 -17.67 -3.49
N LEU A 173 0.33 -16.91 -2.81
CA LEU A 173 0.54 -16.53 -1.42
C LEU A 173 0.45 -17.72 -0.45
N ALA A 174 -0.40 -18.70 -0.73
CA ALA A 174 -0.49 -19.92 0.08
C ALA A 174 0.76 -20.77 -0.03
N LEU A 175 1.29 -20.92 -1.24
CA LEU A 175 2.57 -21.60 -1.48
C LEU A 175 3.73 -20.86 -0.80
N TRP A 176 3.75 -19.53 -0.92
CA TRP A 176 4.71 -18.70 -0.20
C TRP A 176 4.61 -18.87 1.32
N SER A 177 3.40 -18.88 1.88
CA SER A 177 3.21 -19.08 3.32
C SER A 177 3.76 -20.43 3.78
N ALA A 178 3.43 -21.50 3.05
CA ALA A 178 3.93 -22.85 3.33
C ALA A 178 5.46 -22.95 3.26
N SER A 179 6.10 -22.29 2.27
CA SER A 179 7.57 -22.26 2.17
C SER A 179 8.24 -21.46 3.29
N HIS A 180 7.48 -20.66 4.04
CA HIS A 180 7.95 -19.84 5.16
C HIS A 180 7.35 -20.28 6.52
N ARG A 181 7.18 -21.60 6.73
CA ARG A 181 6.65 -22.17 7.98
C ARG A 181 5.25 -21.67 8.33
N ASP A 182 4.37 -21.72 7.34
CA ASP A 182 2.99 -21.23 7.42
C ASP A 182 2.93 -19.75 7.85
N HIS A 183 3.83 -18.93 7.29
CA HIS A 183 3.94 -17.52 7.65
C HIS A 183 2.60 -16.82 7.44
N ALA A 184 2.24 -15.99 8.40
CA ALA A 184 1.01 -15.24 8.39
C ALA A 184 0.86 -14.34 7.17
N TYR A 185 -0.33 -14.31 6.56
CA TYR A 185 -0.60 -13.34 5.52
C TYR A 185 -2.07 -12.98 5.35
N PHE A 186 -2.29 -11.82 4.73
CA PHE A 186 -3.57 -11.37 4.23
C PHE A 186 -3.39 -10.59 2.92
N MET A 187 -4.46 -10.49 2.14
CA MET A 187 -4.48 -9.76 0.89
C MET A 187 -5.64 -8.77 0.86
N SER A 188 -5.37 -7.54 0.45
CA SER A 188 -6.39 -6.59 0.02
C SER A 188 -6.52 -6.62 -1.50
N TRP A 189 -7.74 -6.66 -2.00
CA TRP A 189 -8.04 -6.58 -3.42
C TRP A 189 -9.03 -5.46 -3.68
N VAL A 190 -8.51 -4.32 -4.11
CA VAL A 190 -9.26 -3.09 -4.33
C VAL A 190 -9.95 -3.12 -5.69
N TRP A 191 -11.18 -2.62 -5.72
CA TRP A 191 -12.00 -2.43 -6.89
C TRP A 191 -12.30 -0.95 -7.07
N ILE A 192 -11.84 -0.39 -8.18
CA ILE A 192 -12.18 0.98 -8.60
C ILE A 192 -13.19 0.89 -9.74
N GLY A 193 -14.36 1.49 -9.58
CA GLY A 193 -15.41 1.49 -10.60
C GLY A 193 -16.31 2.71 -10.51
N ARG A 194 -17.40 2.69 -11.30
CA ARG A 194 -18.28 3.86 -11.44
C ARG A 194 -19.03 4.23 -10.15
N SER A 195 -19.28 3.24 -9.28
CA SER A 195 -19.97 3.46 -8.01
C SER A 195 -19.02 3.68 -6.83
N GLY A 196 -17.74 3.98 -7.10
CA GLY A 196 -16.73 4.28 -6.10
C GLY A 196 -15.68 3.18 -5.93
N VAL A 197 -15.18 3.05 -4.70
CA VAL A 197 -14.12 2.11 -4.32
C VAL A 197 -14.66 1.05 -3.35
N ALA A 198 -14.29 -0.20 -3.57
CA ALA A 198 -14.57 -1.30 -2.66
C ALA A 198 -13.32 -2.17 -2.49
N VAL A 199 -13.28 -2.99 -1.44
CA VAL A 199 -12.14 -3.89 -1.21
C VAL A 199 -12.62 -5.25 -0.73
N ASP A 200 -12.09 -6.31 -1.35
CA ASP A 200 -12.13 -7.65 -0.77
C ASP A 200 -10.88 -7.86 0.08
N ILE A 201 -11.06 -8.17 1.36
CA ILE A 201 -9.96 -8.60 2.24
C ILE A 201 -10.00 -10.12 2.36
N PHE A 202 -8.89 -10.78 2.05
CA PHE A 202 -8.71 -12.21 2.13
C PHE A 202 -7.74 -12.56 3.25
N LEU A 203 -8.19 -13.40 4.18
CA LEU A 203 -7.45 -13.86 5.35
C LEU A 203 -7.23 -15.37 5.23
N SER A 204 -6.02 -15.86 5.52
CA SER A 204 -5.81 -17.31 5.61
C SER A 204 -6.70 -17.88 6.71
N GLN A 205 -7.19 -19.11 6.57
CA GLN A 205 -7.95 -19.76 7.64
C GLN A 205 -6.99 -20.29 8.70
N ASP A 206 -6.52 -19.38 9.55
CA ASP A 206 -5.61 -19.62 10.65
C ASP A 206 -6.30 -19.20 11.97
N GLN A 207 -6.14 -20.02 13.01
CA GLN A 207 -6.75 -19.80 14.34
C GLN A 207 -6.35 -18.43 14.92
N ARG A 208 -5.19 -17.88 14.53
CA ARG A 208 -4.76 -16.56 15.00
C ARG A 208 -5.74 -15.43 14.69
N TRP A 209 -6.55 -15.57 13.63
CA TRP A 209 -7.48 -14.52 13.24
C TRP A 209 -8.77 -14.53 14.06
N ASP A 210 -9.10 -15.66 14.69
CA ASP A 210 -10.34 -15.78 15.44
C ASP A 210 -10.34 -14.89 16.69
N GLY A 211 -9.18 -14.59 17.27
CA GLY A 211 -9.03 -13.60 18.34
C GLY A 211 -8.74 -12.17 17.86
N ALA A 212 -8.18 -12.00 16.66
CA ALA A 212 -7.73 -10.70 16.16
C ALA A 212 -8.85 -9.88 15.50
N LEU A 213 -9.83 -10.55 14.88
CA LEU A 213 -10.89 -9.86 14.12
C LEU A 213 -11.94 -9.22 15.03
N ASP A 214 -12.09 -7.90 14.91
CA ASP A 214 -13.16 -7.14 15.56
C ASP A 214 -14.54 -7.77 15.28
N ALA A 215 -15.27 -8.02 16.36
CA ALA A 215 -16.58 -8.68 16.37
C ALA A 215 -17.63 -7.98 15.50
N ARG A 216 -17.48 -6.68 15.16
CA ARG A 216 -18.37 -6.01 14.21
C ARG A 216 -18.35 -6.65 12.82
N TRP A 217 -17.19 -7.15 12.38
CA TRP A 217 -17.05 -7.72 11.05
C TRP A 217 -17.63 -9.13 10.95
N LYS A 218 -17.52 -9.93 12.01
CA LYS A 218 -18.04 -11.31 12.04
C LYS A 218 -19.57 -11.38 11.99
N ARG A 219 -20.26 -10.33 12.42
CA ARG A 219 -21.73 -10.28 12.51
C ARG A 219 -22.45 -10.06 11.17
N GLN A 220 -21.73 -9.67 10.12
CA GLN A 220 -22.32 -9.22 8.85
C GLN A 220 -22.00 -10.16 7.68
N SER A 221 -21.99 -11.48 7.89
CA SER A 221 -21.76 -12.44 6.81
C SER A 221 -23.05 -12.99 6.22
N ALA A 222 -23.15 -13.03 4.89
CA ALA A 222 -24.18 -13.77 4.16
C ALA A 222 -23.86 -15.28 4.06
N GLY A 223 -22.64 -15.70 4.44
CA GLY A 223 -22.19 -17.09 4.33
C GLY A 223 -21.81 -17.51 2.90
N ASP A 224 -21.64 -16.55 1.98
CA ASP A 224 -21.24 -16.82 0.61
C ASP A 224 -19.94 -17.63 0.56
N GLN A 225 -19.88 -18.61 -0.33
CA GLN A 225 -18.72 -19.48 -0.46
C GLN A 225 -18.27 -19.61 -1.90
N TRP A 226 -16.97 -19.43 -2.10
CA TRP A 226 -16.29 -19.68 -3.36
C TRP A 226 -15.46 -20.96 -3.24
N ARG A 227 -15.63 -21.86 -4.21
CA ARG A 227 -14.82 -23.07 -4.36
C ARG A 227 -14.22 -23.10 -5.75
N PHE A 228 -12.92 -23.32 -5.84
CA PHE A 228 -12.22 -23.40 -7.12
C PHE A 228 -10.99 -24.31 -7.02
N PRO A 229 -10.62 -25.02 -8.10
CA PRO A 229 -9.45 -25.90 -8.07
C PRO A 229 -8.16 -25.09 -7.91
N VAL A 230 -7.15 -25.72 -7.32
CA VAL A 230 -5.75 -25.25 -7.40
C VAL A 230 -5.33 -25.38 -8.86
N GLU A 231 -4.85 -24.29 -9.47
CA GLU A 231 -4.28 -24.39 -10.81
C GLU A 231 -2.91 -25.08 -10.67
N GLU A 232 -2.80 -26.30 -11.20
CA GLU A 232 -1.49 -26.94 -11.37
C GLU A 232 -0.72 -26.14 -12.43
N ASP A 233 0.49 -25.70 -12.08
CA ASP A 233 1.35 -24.99 -13.00
C ASP A 233 1.64 -25.92 -14.22
N PRO A 234 1.23 -25.56 -15.45
CA PRO A 234 1.49 -26.41 -16.62
C PRO A 234 2.98 -26.55 -16.93
N LEU A 235 3.85 -25.79 -16.26
CA LEU A 235 5.29 -25.77 -16.47
C LEU A 235 6.06 -26.84 -15.67
N GLY A 236 5.37 -27.71 -14.92
CA GLY A 236 5.97 -28.80 -14.15
C GLY A 236 6.23 -30.11 -14.91
N GLN A 237 5.80 -30.25 -16.16
CA GLN A 237 6.18 -31.37 -17.03
C GLN A 237 7.37 -30.97 -17.91
N MET A 238 8.59 -31.22 -17.42
CA MET A 238 9.69 -31.50 -18.33
C MET A 238 9.32 -32.78 -19.10
N PRO A 239 9.27 -32.77 -20.44
CA PRO A 239 9.31 -34.01 -21.19
C PRO A 239 10.68 -34.62 -20.92
N ASP A 240 10.69 -35.83 -20.35
CA ASP A 240 11.84 -36.70 -20.39
C ASP A 240 12.33 -36.83 -21.84
N GLY A 241 13.63 -36.53 -22.02
CA GLY A 241 14.48 -37.06 -23.08
C GLY A 241 14.05 -36.87 -24.54
N ASP A 242 14.72 -35.95 -25.23
CA ASP A 242 15.33 -36.30 -26.51
C ASP A 242 16.62 -35.49 -26.74
N PRO A 243 17.62 -36.07 -27.42
CA PRO A 243 19.01 -35.64 -27.33
C PRO A 243 19.35 -34.42 -28.18
N GLU A 244 20.29 -33.64 -27.63
CA GLU A 244 20.94 -32.46 -28.19
C GLU A 244 21.46 -32.66 -29.63
N PRO A 245 21.11 -31.78 -30.59
CA PRO A 245 21.88 -31.60 -31.82
C PRO A 245 22.97 -30.54 -31.63
N PRO A 246 24.13 -30.67 -32.32
CA PRO A 246 25.36 -29.93 -32.03
C PRO A 246 25.28 -28.43 -32.43
N PRO A 247 26.20 -27.59 -31.91
CA PRO A 247 26.15 -26.15 -32.13
C PRO A 247 26.62 -25.78 -33.54
N ALA A 248 25.82 -25.01 -34.26
CA ALA A 248 26.26 -24.29 -35.46
C ALA A 248 26.54 -22.82 -35.13
N THR A 249 27.72 -22.38 -35.52
CA THR A 249 28.33 -21.05 -35.37
C THR A 249 27.53 -19.89 -36.01
N PRO A 250 27.82 -18.62 -35.61
CA PRO A 250 26.94 -17.48 -35.85
C PRO A 250 27.19 -16.81 -37.20
N SER A 251 26.11 -16.33 -37.84
CA SER A 251 26.19 -15.38 -38.95
C SER A 251 25.83 -13.98 -38.47
N THR A 252 26.86 -13.15 -38.43
CA THR A 252 26.91 -11.70 -38.26
C THR A 252 26.03 -10.92 -39.23
N THR A 253 25.16 -10.06 -38.71
CA THR A 253 25.07 -8.65 -39.14
C THR A 253 24.67 -7.75 -37.95
N ASP A 254 25.67 -6.98 -37.50
CA ASP A 254 25.68 -5.70 -36.79
C ASP A 254 24.47 -4.76 -37.08
N ALA A 255 24.05 -3.78 -36.27
CA ALA A 255 24.60 -3.06 -35.12
C ALA A 255 23.40 -2.32 -34.46
N LEU A 256 23.34 -1.91 -33.18
CA LEU A 256 24.31 -1.16 -32.39
C LEU A 256 24.09 -1.48 -30.89
N GLN A 257 24.99 -2.25 -30.29
CA GLN A 257 25.17 -2.25 -28.83
C GLN A 257 26.39 -1.38 -28.52
N LEU A 258 26.13 -0.27 -27.83
CA LEU A 258 27.19 0.53 -27.25
C LEU A 258 27.80 -0.28 -26.10
N VAL A 259 29.05 -0.70 -26.31
CA VAL A 259 29.91 -1.30 -25.31
C VAL A 259 30.18 -0.26 -24.22
N MET A 260 29.71 -0.50 -23.00
CA MET A 260 30.30 0.10 -21.81
C MET A 260 30.72 -1.01 -20.85
N SER A 261 32.02 -1.07 -20.65
CA SER A 261 32.79 -2.01 -19.86
C SER A 261 32.22 -2.18 -18.46
N VAL A 262 32.05 -3.43 -18.04
CA VAL A 262 31.74 -3.82 -16.66
C VAL A 262 32.96 -3.44 -15.78
N PRO A 263 32.83 -2.50 -14.83
CA PRO A 263 33.87 -2.31 -13.84
C PRO A 263 33.82 -3.49 -12.86
N VAL A 264 34.99 -4.06 -12.62
CA VAL A 264 35.31 -5.01 -11.55
C VAL A 264 34.61 -4.61 -10.26
N ALA A 265 33.93 -5.58 -9.65
CA ALA A 265 33.13 -5.43 -8.44
C ALA A 265 33.90 -4.70 -7.34
N ALA A 266 33.50 -3.46 -7.07
CA ALA A 266 33.88 -2.76 -5.85
C ALA A 266 33.23 -3.48 -4.65
N PRO A 267 33.92 -3.53 -3.49
CA PRO A 267 33.36 -4.13 -2.28
C PRO A 267 32.03 -3.44 -1.96
N THR A 268 30.98 -4.24 -1.84
CA THR A 268 29.64 -3.75 -1.49
C THR A 268 29.74 -3.01 -0.16
N PRO A 269 29.44 -1.71 -0.07
CA PRO A 269 29.46 -1.01 1.21
C PRO A 269 28.47 -1.68 2.16
N PRO A 270 28.73 -1.66 3.48
CA PRO A 270 27.84 -2.28 4.47
C PRO A 270 26.41 -1.81 4.25
N ARG A 271 25.51 -2.77 4.01
CA ARG A 271 24.08 -2.53 3.78
C ARG A 271 23.50 -1.91 5.05
N ALA A 272 23.34 -0.60 5.03
CA ALA A 272 22.73 0.13 6.13
C ALA A 272 21.31 -0.39 6.45
N ASP A 273 21.02 -0.39 7.76
CA ASP A 273 19.79 -0.85 8.38
C ASP A 273 18.54 -0.14 7.79
N PRO A 274 17.39 -0.82 7.62
CA PRO A 274 16.20 -0.20 7.04
C PRO A 274 15.45 0.81 7.88
N LEU A 275 15.53 0.77 9.20
CA LEU A 275 15.10 1.93 9.99
C LEU A 275 15.98 3.13 9.62
N SER A 276 17.29 2.90 9.42
CA SER A 276 18.16 3.91 8.79
C SER A 276 17.84 4.20 7.31
N ARG A 277 17.08 3.37 6.58
CA ARG A 277 16.68 3.65 5.17
C ARG A 277 15.42 4.50 5.11
N THR A 278 14.37 4.15 5.86
CA THR A 278 13.17 5.00 5.99
C THR A 278 13.57 6.35 6.59
N GLY A 279 14.41 6.35 7.63
CA GLY A 279 14.98 7.59 8.19
C GLY A 279 15.77 8.40 7.16
N ARG A 280 16.59 7.77 6.30
CA ARG A 280 17.31 8.48 5.22
C ARG A 280 16.39 8.98 4.11
N MET A 281 15.33 8.25 3.78
CA MET A 281 14.33 8.72 2.81
C MET A 281 13.62 9.95 3.36
N VAL A 282 13.10 9.87 4.58
CA VAL A 282 12.43 11.00 5.24
C VAL A 282 13.37 12.19 5.38
N GLN A 283 14.65 11.95 5.73
CA GLN A 283 15.66 13.00 5.74
C GLN A 283 15.86 13.60 4.33
N ARG A 284 15.95 12.78 3.28
CA ARG A 284 16.08 13.28 1.92
C ARG A 284 14.86 14.07 1.46
N LEU A 285 13.66 13.66 1.85
CA LEU A 285 12.43 14.41 1.61
C LEU A 285 12.52 15.76 2.31
N TYR A 286 12.98 15.81 3.56
CA TYR A 286 13.21 17.07 4.28
C TYR A 286 14.24 17.97 3.58
N ASP A 287 15.39 17.42 3.19
CA ASP A 287 16.50 18.15 2.56
C ASP A 287 16.11 18.74 1.20
N THR A 288 15.21 18.07 0.47
CA THR A 288 14.75 18.49 -0.87
C THR A 288 13.40 19.20 -0.87
N ALA A 289 12.73 19.27 0.28
CA ALA A 289 11.47 19.98 0.43
C ALA A 289 11.71 21.50 0.41
N PRO A 290 10.80 22.29 -0.22
CA PRO A 290 10.83 23.73 -0.13
C PRO A 290 10.76 24.21 1.32
N GLU A 291 11.41 25.34 1.61
CA GLU A 291 11.25 26.00 2.89
C GLU A 291 9.81 26.49 3.05
N LEU A 292 9.26 26.24 4.24
CA LEU A 292 7.95 26.71 4.64
C LEU A 292 8.14 27.46 5.96
N ASP A 293 7.69 28.71 6.02
CA ASP A 293 7.69 29.50 7.25
C ASP A 293 6.54 29.02 8.14
N ALA A 294 6.73 27.85 8.73
CA ALA A 294 5.73 27.13 9.51
C ALA A 294 6.38 26.17 10.51
N GLU A 295 5.69 26.01 11.64
CA GLU A 295 6.10 25.13 12.73
C GLU A 295 4.89 24.29 13.17
N LEU A 296 5.17 23.10 13.71
CA LEU A 296 4.17 22.25 14.36
C LEU A 296 4.73 21.82 15.72
N ALA A 297 4.14 22.32 16.81
CA ALA A 297 4.63 22.18 18.18
C ALA A 297 6.10 22.63 18.33
N ASP A 298 6.38 23.86 17.88
CA ASP A 298 7.70 24.49 17.89
C ASP A 298 8.77 23.73 17.06
N ILE A 299 8.34 22.81 16.19
CA ILE A 299 9.23 22.08 15.27
C ILE A 299 9.08 22.65 13.87
N PRO A 300 10.15 23.23 13.29
CA PRO A 300 10.15 23.70 11.92
C PRO A 300 9.83 22.57 10.95
N LEU A 301 9.08 22.88 9.90
CA LEU A 301 8.77 21.90 8.86
C LEU A 301 9.01 22.48 7.47
N ARG A 302 9.33 21.59 6.53
CA ARG A 302 9.54 21.91 5.11
C ARG A 302 8.50 21.21 4.28
N GLY A 303 8.05 21.83 3.20
CA GLY A 303 7.02 21.28 2.33
C GLY A 303 6.24 22.34 1.59
N THR A 304 5.17 21.93 0.94
CA THR A 304 4.34 22.84 0.16
C THR A 304 2.95 22.24 -0.06
N TRP A 305 1.98 23.14 -0.16
CA TRP A 305 0.63 22.83 -0.59
C TRP A 305 0.60 22.66 -2.11
N VAL A 306 -0.02 21.58 -2.57
CA VAL A 306 -0.23 21.31 -3.99
C VAL A 306 -1.72 21.13 -4.30
N PRO A 307 -2.25 21.84 -5.31
CA PRO A 307 -3.62 21.59 -5.76
C PRO A 307 -3.72 20.25 -6.48
N ALA A 308 -4.77 19.49 -6.20
CA ALA A 308 -5.13 18.24 -6.88
C ALA A 308 -5.90 18.55 -8.18
N ASP A 309 -5.23 19.21 -9.11
CA ASP A 309 -5.78 19.80 -10.34
C ASP A 309 -5.36 19.04 -11.62
N ALA A 310 -4.83 17.81 -11.51
CA ALA A 310 -4.34 17.07 -12.68
C ALA A 310 -5.46 16.74 -13.69
N LEU A 311 -6.73 16.82 -13.27
CA LEU A 311 -7.93 16.51 -14.08
C LEU A 311 -8.80 17.74 -14.38
N GLY A 312 -8.39 18.94 -13.94
CA GLY A 312 -9.21 20.16 -14.01
C GLY A 312 -9.08 20.98 -12.73
N PRO A 313 -10.05 21.87 -12.42
CA PRO A 313 -10.04 22.62 -11.18
C PRO A 313 -9.91 21.71 -9.96
N ALA A 314 -9.00 22.06 -9.04
CA ALA A 314 -8.74 21.26 -7.85
C ALA A 314 -9.99 21.18 -6.95
N GLN A 315 -10.36 19.97 -6.56
CA GLN A 315 -11.33 19.75 -5.48
C GLN A 315 -10.64 19.76 -4.11
N TYR A 316 -9.39 19.30 -4.09
CA TYR A 316 -8.56 19.18 -2.90
C TYR A 316 -7.24 19.91 -3.06
N GLU A 317 -6.71 20.38 -1.94
CA GLU A 317 -5.30 20.77 -1.83
C GLU A 317 -4.64 19.86 -0.80
N VAL A 318 -3.41 19.42 -1.12
CA VAL A 318 -2.65 18.50 -0.30
C VAL A 318 -1.36 19.14 0.17
N LEU A 319 -1.13 19.17 1.46
CA LEU A 319 0.18 19.45 2.05
C LEU A 319 0.93 18.14 2.20
N LEU A 320 2.12 18.06 1.59
CA LEU A 320 3.13 17.08 1.96
C LEU A 320 4.25 17.82 2.67
N ALA A 321 4.45 17.54 3.94
CA ALA A 321 5.42 18.25 4.77
C ALA A 321 6.29 17.27 5.57
N VAL A 322 7.50 17.68 5.89
CA VAL A 322 8.42 16.92 6.73
C VAL A 322 8.94 17.82 7.84
N LEU A 323 8.79 17.38 9.09
CA LEU A 323 9.29 18.06 10.28
C LEU A 323 10.81 17.90 10.39
N ALA A 324 11.49 18.91 10.94
CA ALA A 324 12.93 18.89 11.20
C ALA A 324 13.30 17.75 12.16
N GLU A 325 12.47 17.55 13.18
CA GLU A 325 12.67 16.56 14.23
C GLU A 325 11.39 15.75 14.46
N GLN A 326 11.54 14.59 15.08
CA GLN A 326 10.37 13.79 15.46
C GLN A 326 9.69 14.47 16.66
N PRO A 327 8.37 14.71 16.61
CA PRO A 327 7.65 15.29 17.73
C PRO A 327 7.74 14.38 18.96
N PRO A 328 7.78 14.95 20.18
CA PRO A 328 7.87 14.17 21.39
C PRO A 328 6.72 13.15 21.46
N PRO A 329 6.99 11.91 21.92
CA PRO A 329 5.97 10.89 22.10
C PRO A 329 5.08 11.28 23.28
N GLN A 330 4.16 12.21 23.07
CA GLN A 330 3.03 12.37 23.97
C GLN A 330 2.20 11.08 23.85
N ALA A 331 1.58 10.64 24.95
CA ALA A 331 0.87 9.36 25.11
C ALA A 331 -0.37 9.17 24.18
N GLY A 332 -0.45 9.90 23.08
CA GLY A 332 -1.58 9.94 22.17
C GLY A 332 -1.26 10.54 20.80
N VAL A 333 -0.04 10.41 20.26
CA VAL A 333 0.20 10.54 18.79
C VAL A 333 -0.42 9.32 18.09
N ARG A 334 -1.72 9.13 18.35
CA ARG A 334 -2.60 8.15 17.74
C ARG A 334 -3.13 8.80 16.48
N GLU A 335 -3.26 8.02 15.43
CA GLU A 335 -4.05 8.34 14.24
C GLU A 335 -5.33 9.10 14.60
N ARG A 336 -5.25 10.42 14.49
CA ARG A 336 -6.45 11.24 14.35
C ARG A 336 -6.55 11.54 12.87
N LEU A 337 -7.21 10.60 12.19
CA LEU A 337 -8.11 10.97 11.11
C LEU A 337 -8.94 12.13 11.65
N ALA A 338 -8.60 13.35 11.24
CA ALA A 338 -9.10 14.61 11.77
C ALA A 338 -10.55 14.86 11.37
N ARG A 339 -11.44 13.89 11.61
CA ARG A 339 -12.86 13.96 11.29
C ARG A 339 -13.66 14.67 12.37
N ALA A 340 -13.06 15.64 13.07
CA ALA A 340 -13.78 16.35 14.12
C ALA A 340 -14.84 17.29 13.52
N GLU A 341 -14.61 17.88 12.34
CA GLU A 341 -15.52 18.89 11.78
C GLU A 341 -15.64 18.93 10.25
N GLY A 342 -14.99 18.02 9.52
CA GLY A 342 -15.06 17.98 8.06
C GLY A 342 -14.33 19.12 7.34
N ARG A 343 -13.40 19.81 8.01
CA ARG A 343 -12.60 20.91 7.42
C ARG A 343 -11.37 20.39 6.64
N PHE A 344 -10.68 19.40 7.19
CA PHE A 344 -9.49 18.79 6.60
C PHE A 344 -9.28 17.38 7.16
N ASP A 345 -8.50 16.57 6.46
CA ASP A 345 -7.99 15.28 6.92
C ASP A 345 -6.47 15.40 7.08
N ALA A 346 -5.91 14.83 8.15
CA ALA A 346 -4.50 14.96 8.46
C ALA A 346 -3.93 13.63 8.96
N CYS A 347 -2.68 13.37 8.62
CA CYS A 347 -1.92 12.21 9.06
C CYS A 347 -0.48 12.64 9.35
N LEU A 348 -0.02 12.37 10.57
CA LEU A 348 1.35 12.58 11.01
C LEU A 348 1.93 11.23 11.44
N ASP A 349 3.05 10.85 10.84
CA ASP A 349 3.78 9.64 11.20
C ASP A 349 5.29 9.92 11.22
N GLY A 350 5.92 9.69 12.37
CA GLY A 350 7.28 10.13 12.63
C GLY A 350 7.43 11.62 12.34
N ARG A 351 8.14 11.96 11.25
CA ARG A 351 8.36 13.33 10.79
C ARG A 351 7.52 13.72 9.58
N LEU A 352 6.83 12.78 8.94
CA LEU A 352 6.07 13.06 7.72
C LEU A 352 4.66 13.52 8.09
N LEU A 353 4.26 14.67 7.57
CA LEU A 353 2.93 15.24 7.70
C LEU A 353 2.23 15.23 6.33
N THR A 354 1.00 14.75 6.29
CA THR A 354 0.13 14.82 5.13
C THR A 354 -1.19 15.45 5.54
N VAL A 355 -1.60 16.54 4.88
CA VAL A 355 -2.89 17.19 5.13
C VAL A 355 -3.64 17.30 3.81
N VAL A 356 -4.91 16.94 3.81
CA VAL A 356 -5.82 17.06 2.67
C VAL A 356 -6.98 17.95 3.08
N ARG A 357 -7.25 19.00 2.31
CA ARG A 357 -8.40 19.88 2.54
C ARG A 357 -9.17 20.11 1.26
N SER A 358 -10.41 20.56 1.39
CA SER A 358 -11.15 21.08 0.23
C SER A 358 -10.48 22.35 -0.29
N ALA A 359 -10.31 22.46 -1.61
CA ALA A 359 -9.80 23.66 -2.27
C ALA A 359 -10.77 24.86 -2.14
N ALA A 360 -12.04 24.60 -1.83
CA ALA A 360 -13.04 25.65 -1.59
C ALA A 360 -12.97 26.26 -0.19
N GLN A 361 -12.17 25.67 0.72
CA GLN A 361 -12.01 26.14 2.09
C GLN A 361 -10.62 26.75 2.29
N PRO A 362 -10.47 27.73 3.19
CA PRO A 362 -9.15 28.28 3.51
C PRO A 362 -8.24 27.19 4.09
N PRO A 363 -6.90 27.35 3.97
CA PRO A 363 -5.95 26.49 4.68
C PRO A 363 -6.26 26.44 6.20
N PRO A 364 -6.16 25.26 6.84
CA PRO A 364 -6.29 25.18 8.29
C PRO A 364 -5.18 25.99 8.96
N ALA A 365 -5.48 26.58 10.11
CA ALA A 365 -4.46 27.21 10.92
C ALA A 365 -3.52 26.12 11.48
N TRP A 366 -2.25 26.45 11.70
CA TRP A 366 -1.30 25.53 12.34
C TRP A 366 -1.75 25.11 13.73
N GLN A 367 -2.39 26.02 14.48
CA GLN A 367 -3.00 25.71 15.78
C GLN A 367 -4.10 24.65 15.67
N ASP A 368 -4.92 24.67 14.60
CA ASP A 368 -5.92 23.63 14.37
C ASP A 368 -5.24 22.28 14.11
N LEU A 369 -4.15 22.27 13.33
CA LEU A 369 -3.37 21.06 13.05
C LEU A 369 -2.71 20.50 14.32
N GLU A 370 -2.10 21.35 15.16
CA GLU A 370 -1.53 20.94 16.45
C GLU A 370 -2.59 20.38 17.38
N GLN A 371 -3.75 21.05 17.49
CA GLN A 371 -4.83 20.59 18.34
C GLN A 371 -5.31 19.18 17.90
N VAL A 372 -5.49 19.01 16.60
CA VAL A 372 -5.95 17.75 15.99
C VAL A 372 -4.91 16.64 16.10
N LEU A 373 -3.64 16.94 15.86
CA LEU A 373 -2.59 15.92 15.76
C LEU A 373 -1.96 15.58 17.12
N LEU A 374 -1.89 16.56 18.03
CA LEU A 374 -1.04 16.47 19.23
C LEU A 374 -1.79 16.59 20.57
N SER A 375 -3.02 17.14 20.64
CA SER A 375 -3.72 17.28 21.95
C SER A 375 -4.17 15.93 22.52
N PRO A 376 -4.01 15.59 23.81
CA PRO A 376 -4.51 14.33 24.35
C PRO A 376 -6.04 14.18 24.12
N ALA A 377 -6.47 12.99 23.72
CA ALA A 377 -7.87 12.65 23.42
C ALA A 377 -8.73 12.50 24.67
#